data_AF-A0A6B1ES29-F1
#
_entry.id   AF-A0A6B1ES29-F1
#
_cell.length_a   1.000
_cell.length_b   1.000
_cell.length_c   1.000
_cell.angle_alpha   90.00
_cell.angle_beta   90.00
_cell.angle_gamma   90.00
#
_symmetry.space_group_name_H-M   'P 1'
#
loop_
_entity.id
_entity.type
_entity.pdbx_description
1 polymer ?
#
loop_
_entity_poly.entity_id
_entity_poly.type
_entity_poly.pdbx_seq_one_letter_code
_entity_poly.pdbx_strand_id
1 'polypeptide(L)' 'MIGTKLSRDGNTPPQAILQSTAGQQTYIVSIGENLDAETEIVSIEGKQVVLSTNGQQRTLHLPSGF' A
#
# COMPACT_ATOMS: atom_id res chain seq x y z
N MET A 1 -7.12 3.70 1.66
CA MET A 1 -5.68 3.99 1.83
C MET A 1 -5.54 5.31 2.57
N ILE A 2 -4.62 5.40 3.53
CA ILE A 2 -4.41 6.63 4.31
C ILE A 2 -3.27 7.46 3.71
N GLY A 3 -2.20 6.82 3.23
CA GLY A 3 -1.05 7.55 2.69
C GLY A 3 0.02 6.65 2.07
N THR A 4 1.02 7.29 1.49
CA THR A 4 2.27 6.66 1.08
C THR A 4 3.44 7.51 1.59
N LYS A 5 4.54 6.86 1.91
CA LYS A 5 5.83 7.48 2.25
C LYS A 5 6.80 7.08 1.16
N LEU A 6 6.95 7.97 0.18
CA LEU A 6 8.01 7.83 -0.81
C LEU A 6 9.30 8.36 -0.19
N SER A 7 10.35 7.55 -0.19
CA SER A 7 11.65 8.10 0.12
C SER A 7 12.20 8.90 -1.04
N ARG A 8 12.88 10.00 -0.70
CA ARG A 8 13.64 10.81 -1.65
C ARG A 8 15.11 10.37 -1.71
N ASP A 9 15.58 9.66 -0.68
CA ASP A 9 16.84 8.94 -0.73
C ASP A 9 16.59 7.53 -1.31
N GLY A 10 17.45 7.06 -2.21
CA GLY A 10 17.32 5.71 -2.79
C GLY A 10 17.55 4.57 -1.79
N ASN A 11 17.73 4.89 -0.50
CA ASN A 11 18.11 3.95 0.55
C ASN A 11 16.93 3.49 1.39
N THR A 12 15.83 4.26 1.42
CA THR A 12 14.62 3.85 2.15
C THR A 12 13.58 3.36 1.13
N PRO A 13 13.10 2.10 1.24
CA PRO A 13 12.07 1.61 0.35
C PRO A 13 10.77 2.42 0.52
N PRO A 14 9.99 2.61 -0.55
CA PRO A 14 8.69 3.25 -0.44
C PRO A 14 7.77 2.43 0.46
N GLN A 15 6.97 3.11 1.27
CA GLN A 15 6.02 2.48 2.20
C GLN A 15 4.61 2.98 1.94
N ALA A 16 3.62 2.12 2.15
CA ALA A 16 2.21 2.42 2.06
C ALA A 16 1.56 2.30 3.44
N ILE A 17 0.66 3.24 3.75
CA ILE A 17 -0.12 3.26 4.98
C ILE A 17 -1.57 2.90 4.61
N LEU A 18 -1.95 1.68 4.95
CA LEU A 18 -3.26 1.10 4.64
C LEU A 18 -4.09 0.97 5.90
N GLN A 19 -5.40 1.09 5.78
CA GLN A 19 -6.33 0.80 6.87
C GLN A 19 -7.30 -0.27 6.41
N SER A 20 -7.40 -1.34 7.18
CA SER A 20 -8.44 -2.34 6.98
C SER A 20 -9.76 -1.82 7.55
N THR A 21 -10.80 -1.84 6.73
CA THR A 21 -12.18 -1.54 7.17
C THR A 21 -12.76 -2.67 8.01
N ALA A 22 -12.34 -3.91 7.77
CA ALA A 22 -12.84 -5.09 8.46
C ALA A 22 -12.33 -5.20 9.91
N GLY A 23 -11.14 -4.66 10.20
CA GLY A 23 -10.50 -4.76 11.51
C GLY A 23 -10.13 -3.43 12.17
N GLN A 24 -10.41 -2.29 11.54
CA GLN A 24 -9.92 -0.95 11.95
C GLN A 24 -8.40 -0.87 12.20
N GLN A 25 -7.65 -1.82 11.63
CA GLN A 25 -6.21 -1.93 11.81
C GLN A 25 -5.47 -1.11 10.75
N THR A 26 -4.43 -0.38 11.16
CA THR A 26 -3.51 0.30 10.26
C THR A 26 -2.28 -0.57 10.00
N TYR A 27 -1.88 -0.65 8.73
CA TYR A 27 -0.72 -1.39 8.27
C TYR A 27 0.26 -0.43 7.59
N ILE A 28 1.54 -0.59 7.90
CA ILE A 28 2.64 0.08 7.20
C ILE A 28 3.38 -1.03 6.46
N VAL A 29 3.31 -1.00 5.14
CA VAL A 29 3.81 -2.09 4.28
C VAL A 29 4.72 -1.56 3.18
N SER A 30 5.70 -2.36 2.79
CA SER A 30 6.64 -2.11 1.70
C SER A 30 6.34 -3.01 0.50
N ILE A 31 6.97 -2.74 -0.65
CA ILE A 31 6.86 -3.60 -1.84
C ILE A 31 7.37 -5.02 -1.50
N GLY A 32 6.61 -6.04 -1.91
CA GLY A 32 6.87 -7.45 -1.64
C GLY A 32 6.34 -7.95 -0.29
N GLU A 33 5.78 -7.08 0.55
CA GLU A 33 5.14 -7.50 1.79
C GLU A 33 3.68 -7.92 1.56
N ASN A 34 3.24 -8.92 2.33
CA ASN A 34 1.87 -9.39 2.35
C ASN A 34 1.02 -8.57 3.33
N LEU A 35 -0.11 -8.06 2.85
CA LEU A 35 -1.13 -7.46 3.71
C LEU A 35 -1.96 -8.54 4.42
N ASP A 36 -2.19 -9.66 3.72
CA ASP A 36 -2.81 -10.88 4.21
C ASP A 36 -2.32 -12.10 3.40
N ALA A 37 -2.87 -13.29 3.67
CA ALA A 37 -2.45 -14.53 3.03
C ALA A 37 -2.61 -14.53 1.50
N GLU A 38 -3.48 -13.69 0.95
CA GLU A 38 -3.84 -13.66 -0.47
C GLU A 38 -3.44 -12.34 -1.16
N THR A 39 -3.04 -11.33 -0.39
CA THR A 39 -2.79 -9.96 -0.84
C THR A 39 -1.35 -9.53 -0.62
N GLU A 40 -0.67 -9.17 -1.71
CA GLU A 40 0.72 -8.67 -1.73
C GLU A 40 0.80 -7.24 -2.29
N ILE A 41 1.74 -6.45 -1.78
CA ILE A 41 2.05 -5.13 -2.32
C ILE A 41 3.03 -5.24 -3.49
N VAL A 42 2.57 -4.86 -4.69
CA VAL A 42 3.36 -4.99 -5.92
C VAL A 42 4.05 -3.67 -6.28
N SER A 43 3.38 -2.54 -6.06
CA SER A 43 3.99 -1.23 -6.28
C SER A 43 3.43 -0.16 -5.34
N ILE A 44 4.28 0.82 -5.03
CA ILE A 44 3.93 2.00 -4.23
C ILE A 44 4.42 3.22 -4.98
N GLU A 45 3.48 4.09 -5.34
CA GLU A 45 3.74 5.35 -6.03
C GLU A 45 3.01 6.50 -5.30
N GLY A 46 3.29 7.74 -5.67
CA GLY A 46 2.98 8.91 -4.83
C GLY A 46 1.57 8.99 -4.30
N LYS A 47 0.55 8.70 -5.12
CA LYS A 47 -0.86 8.71 -4.67
C LYS A 47 -1.58 7.38 -4.92
N GLN A 48 -0.83 6.32 -5.20
CA GLN A 48 -1.39 5.04 -5.60
C GLN A 48 -0.56 3.87 -5.07
N VAL A 49 -1.23 2.78 -4.74
CA VAL A 49 -0.60 1.51 -4.34
C VAL A 49 -1.26 0.40 -5.14
N VAL A 50 -0.45 -0.43 -5.79
CA VAL A 50 -0.95 -1.61 -6.51
C VAL A 50 -0.78 -2.82 -5.61
N LEU A 51 -1.88 -3.52 -5.38
CA LEU A 51 -1.91 -4.80 -4.69
C LEU A 51 -2.22 -5.91 -5.68
N SER A 52 -1.68 -7.09 -5.44
CA SER A 52 -2.11 -8.33 -6.08
C SER A 52 -2.89 -9.13 -5.05
N THR A 53 -4.18 -9.35 -5.30
CA THR A 53 -5.03 -10.21 -4.46
C THR A 53 -5.46 -11.41 -5.30
N ASN A 54 -5.12 -12.63 -4.89
CA ASN A 54 -5.44 -13.86 -5.64
C ASN A 54 -5.02 -13.80 -7.13
N GLY A 55 -3.87 -13.18 -7.41
CA GLY A 55 -3.36 -13.00 -8.77
C GLY A 55 -4.06 -11.89 -9.58
N GLN A 56 -5.03 -11.19 -9.01
CA GLN A 56 -5.65 -10.01 -9.63
C GLN A 56 -5.03 -8.72 -9.08
N GLN A 57 -4.64 -7.83 -9.98
CA GLN A 57 -4.13 -6.52 -9.58
C GLN A 57 -5.27 -5.54 -9.26
N ARG A 58 -5.12 -4.80 -8.17
CA ARG A 58 -6.04 -3.76 -7.72
C ARG A 58 -5.24 -2.53 -7.34
N THR A 59 -5.65 -1.37 -7.84
CA THR A 59 -5.00 -0.10 -7.50
C THR A 59 -5.82 0.63 -6.44
N LEU A 60 -5.20 0.93 -5.31
CA LEU A 60 -5.75 1.82 -4.29
C LEU A 60 -5.24 3.23 -4.52
N HIS A 61 -6.17 4.18 -4.58
CA HIS A 61 -5.85 5.59 -4.68
C HIS A 61 -5.99 6.27 -3.31
N LEU A 62 -5.16 7.29 -3.11
CA LEU A 62 -5.26 8.18 -1.96
C LEU A 62 -6.57 8.99 -2.13
N PRO A 63 -7.45 9.04 -1.11
CA PRO A 63 -8.67 9.84 -1.20
C PRO A 63 -8.33 11.28 -1.57
N SER A 64 -8.93 11.80 -2.64
CA SER A 64 -8.81 13.19 -3.05
C SER A 64 -9.66 14.05 -2.10
N GLY A 65 -9.12 14.43 -0.95
CA GLY A 65 -9.89 15.19 0.05
C GLY A 65 -9.11 15.79 1.22
N PHE A 66 -7.80 15.99 1.09
CA PHE A 66 -6.97 16.68 2.10
C PHE A 66 -6.26 17.88 1.47
#